data_AF-A0A535P5V3-F1
#
_entry.id   AF-A0A535P5V3-F1
#
_cell.length_a   1.000
_cell.length_b   1.000
_cell.length_c   1.000
_cell.angle_alpha   90.00
_cell.angle_beta   90.00
_cell.angle_gamma   90.00
#
_symmetry.space_group_name_H-M   'P 1'
#
loop_
_entity.id
_entity.type
_entity.pdbx_description
1 polymer ?
#
loop_
_entity_poly.entity_id
_entity_poly.type
_entity_poly.pdbx_seq_one_letter_code
_entity_poly.pdbx_strand_id
1 'polypeptide(L)'
;MKNLLDSLRNLFQRRQEENGYYYGQEGGYEDQPFPPGGDDQRQLFTALDIGTAFAKAIIVEVHDDQATVLGVGRHQQSYAHMSDGIVTDISGVIANCNEALIKAEKAAGGIVAPSAVIGIAGELVKGSSITI
;
A
#
# COMPACT_ATOMS: atom_id res chain seq x y z
N MET A 1 42.68 17.08 2.86
CA MET A 1 41.57 17.63 2.05
C MET A 1 41.14 16.63 0.97
N LYS A 2 40.76 15.38 1.34
CA LYS A 2 40.33 14.33 0.40
C LYS A 2 38.96 13.71 0.73
N ASN A 3 38.18 14.30 1.65
CA ASN A 3 36.97 13.64 2.17
C ASN A 3 35.64 14.25 1.66
N LEU A 4 35.68 15.40 0.97
CA LEU A 4 34.46 16.07 0.50
C LEU A 4 34.06 15.64 -0.93
N LEU A 5 35.04 15.48 -1.82
CA LEU A 5 34.81 15.05 -3.21
C LEU A 5 34.35 13.59 -3.32
N ASP A 6 34.82 12.73 -2.41
CA ASP A 6 34.40 11.32 -2.36
C ASP A 6 32.96 11.17 -1.82
N SER A 7 32.57 12.01 -0.86
CA SER A 7 31.19 12.03 -0.35
C SER A 7 30.19 12.56 -1.38
N LEU A 8 30.62 13.51 -2.23
CA LEU A 8 29.79 14.02 -3.34
C LEU A 8 29.69 13.02 -4.49
N ARG A 9 30.74 12.21 -4.75
CA ARG A 9 30.67 11.12 -5.73
C ARG A 9 29.69 10.02 -5.31
N ASN A 10 29.71 9.61 -4.05
CA ASN A 10 28.74 8.63 -3.52
C ASN A 10 27.30 9.14 -3.56
N LEU A 11 27.09 10.45 -3.40
CA LEU A 11 25.76 11.07 -3.47
C LEU A 11 25.18 11.06 -4.90
N PHE A 12 26.03 11.22 -5.92
CA PHE A 12 25.62 11.14 -7.33
C PHE A 12 25.41 9.70 -7.81
N GLN A 13 26.16 8.74 -7.28
CA GLN A 13 26.02 7.33 -7.66
C GLN A 13 24.73 6.72 -7.11
N ARG A 14 24.31 7.11 -5.88
CA ARG A 14 23.03 6.68 -5.29
C ARG A 14 21.78 7.16 -6.05
N ARG A 15 21.86 8.24 -6.82
CA ARG A 15 20.69 8.77 -7.56
C ARG A 15 20.38 7.97 -8.85
N GLN A 16 21.29 7.11 -9.32
CA GLN A 16 21.05 6.30 -10.53
C GLN A 16 20.48 4.90 -10.25
N GLU A 17 20.45 4.44 -8.98
CA GLU A 17 20.01 3.08 -8.62
C GLU A 17 18.53 2.99 -8.21
N GLU A 18 17.78 4.10 -8.18
CA GLU A 18 16.39 4.16 -7.69
C GLU A 18 15.31 3.53 -8.61
N ASN A 19 15.67 2.77 -9.66
CA ASN A 19 14.69 2.15 -10.58
C ASN A 19 14.85 0.63 -10.78
N GLY A 20 15.38 -0.09 -9.79
CA GLY A 20 15.49 -1.55 -9.85
C GLY A 20 14.27 -2.26 -9.23
N TYR A 21 13.30 -2.68 -10.05
CA TYR A 21 12.33 -3.69 -9.63
C TYR A 21 13.05 -5.05 -9.50
N TYR A 22 13.32 -5.50 -8.28
CA TYR A 22 13.86 -6.83 -8.02
C TYR A 22 12.72 -7.86 -7.90
N TYR A 23 12.62 -8.77 -8.87
CA TYR A 23 11.83 -10.00 -8.72
C TYR A 23 12.63 -10.99 -7.86
N GLY A 24 12.13 -11.29 -6.65
CA GLY A 24 12.63 -12.36 -5.79
C GLY A 24 12.01 -13.71 -6.16
N GLN A 25 12.83 -14.76 -6.12
CA GLN A 25 12.52 -16.15 -6.50
C GLN A 25 11.55 -16.87 -5.56
N GLU A 26 10.87 -17.87 -6.15
CA GLU A 26 9.76 -18.70 -5.67
C GLU A 26 10.01 -19.50 -4.38
N GLY A 27 9.04 -19.48 -3.46
CA GLY A 27 8.92 -20.38 -2.31
C GLY A 27 7.52 -20.31 -1.72
N GLY A 28 6.89 -21.47 -1.48
CA GLY A 28 5.46 -21.61 -1.13
C GLY A 28 5.02 -20.93 0.17
N TYR A 29 3.78 -20.44 0.16
CA TYR A 29 3.12 -19.74 1.26
C TYR A 29 2.63 -20.71 2.34
N GLU A 30 3.53 -21.22 3.17
CA GLU A 30 3.17 -21.68 4.52
C GLU A 30 3.47 -20.54 5.48
N ASP A 31 2.43 -19.87 6.02
CA ASP A 31 2.45 -18.83 7.08
C ASP A 31 3.83 -18.17 7.32
N GLN A 32 4.39 -17.56 6.29
CA GLN A 32 5.63 -16.80 6.44
C GLN A 32 5.24 -15.44 7.02
N PRO A 33 5.82 -15.00 8.15
CA PRO A 33 5.82 -13.60 8.53
C PRO A 33 6.22 -12.80 7.29
N PHE A 34 5.50 -11.70 6.99
CA PHE A 34 5.89 -10.78 5.92
C PHE A 34 7.39 -10.58 6.01
N PRO A 35 8.14 -10.80 4.91
CA PRO A 35 9.59 -10.84 4.96
C PRO A 35 10.04 -9.58 5.69
N PRO A 36 10.79 -9.70 6.80
CA PRO A 36 11.30 -8.51 7.47
C PRO A 36 12.09 -7.79 6.39
N GLY A 37 11.62 -6.60 6.00
CA GLY A 37 12.44 -5.69 5.22
C GLY A 37 13.77 -5.64 5.97
N GLY A 38 14.86 -6.07 5.33
CA GLY A 38 16.16 -6.13 6.03
C GLY A 38 16.40 -4.82 6.74
N ASP A 39 17.04 -4.83 7.92
CA ASP A 39 17.08 -3.81 9.00
C ASP A 39 17.02 -2.30 8.62
N ASP A 40 17.22 -1.91 7.36
CA ASP A 40 17.10 -0.57 6.77
C ASP A 40 15.84 -0.32 5.89
N GLN A 41 14.96 -1.29 5.65
CA GLN A 41 13.80 -1.14 4.75
C GLN A 41 12.48 -0.91 5.52
N ARG A 42 11.90 0.27 5.33
CA ARG A 42 10.60 0.66 5.91
C ARG A 42 9.50 -0.33 5.50
N GLN A 43 8.85 -0.97 6.47
CA GLN A 43 7.72 -1.85 6.20
C GLN A 43 6.44 -1.03 6.05
N LEU A 44 6.19 -0.59 4.81
CA LEU A 44 5.05 0.25 4.46
C LEU A 44 3.90 -0.59 3.92
N PHE A 45 2.70 -0.34 4.44
CA PHE A 45 1.47 -0.96 3.97
C PHE A 45 0.37 0.06 3.73
N THR A 46 -0.48 -0.23 2.75
CA THR A 46 -1.79 0.41 2.58
C THR A 46 -2.85 -0.49 3.17
N ALA A 47 -3.61 -0.02 4.16
CA ALA A 47 -4.85 -0.65 4.56
C ALA A 47 -6.02 0.01 3.81
N LEU A 48 -6.68 -0.73 2.92
CA LEU A 48 -7.83 -0.26 2.14
C LEU A 48 -9.11 -0.98 2.60
N ASP A 49 -10.09 -0.22 3.06
CA ASP A 49 -11.43 -0.71 3.43
C ASP A 49 -12.45 -0.24 2.40
N ILE A 50 -13.01 -1.20 1.64
CA ILE A 50 -14.09 -1.01 0.68
C ILE A 50 -15.42 -1.26 1.38
N GLY A 51 -15.91 -0.25 2.08
CA GLY A 51 -17.19 -0.27 2.77
C GLY A 51 -18.34 0.24 1.88
N THR A 52 -19.58 -0.10 2.23
CA THR A 52 -20.77 0.32 1.48
C THR A 52 -20.87 1.84 1.32
N ALA A 53 -20.69 2.59 2.41
CA ALA A 53 -20.85 4.05 2.41
C ALA A 53 -19.56 4.82 2.09
N PHE A 54 -18.38 4.24 2.38
CA PHE A 54 -17.10 4.92 2.23
C PHE A 54 -16.00 3.93 1.86
N ALA A 55 -15.19 4.30 0.86
CA ALA A 55 -13.85 3.77 0.69
C ALA A 55 -12.89 4.52 1.64
N LYS A 56 -12.04 3.79 2.35
CA LYS A 56 -11.07 4.36 3.31
C LYS A 56 -9.70 3.75 3.08
N ALA A 57 -8.68 4.58 3.11
CA ALA A 57 -7.29 4.17 2.98
C ALA A 57 -6.46 4.72 4.13
N ILE A 58 -5.51 3.92 4.62
CA ILE A 58 -4.52 4.31 5.61
C ILE A 58 -3.15 3.87 5.11
N ILE A 59 -2.18 4.79 5.09
CA ILE A 59 -0.77 4.46 4.89
C ILE A 59 -0.16 4.24 6.27
N VAL A 60 0.38 3.05 6.50
CA VAL A 60 0.97 2.67 7.78
C VAL A 60 2.41 2.20 7.60
N GLU A 61 3.24 2.51 8.58
CA GLU A 61 4.57 1.96 8.72
C GLU A 61 4.60 1.06 9.94
N VAL A 62 5.00 -0.19 9.74
CA VAL A 62 5.00 -1.22 10.79
C VAL A 62 6.43 -1.44 11.28
N HIS A 63 6.60 -1.44 12.60
CA HIS A 63 7.84 -1.79 13.28
C HIS A 63 7.49 -2.73 14.43
N ASP A 64 7.98 -3.97 14.37
CA ASP A 64 7.66 -5.05 15.32
C ASP A 64 6.14 -5.21 15.53
N ASP A 65 5.64 -4.91 16.73
CA ASP A 65 4.23 -5.01 17.11
C ASP A 65 3.47 -3.67 17.04
N GLN A 66 4.13 -2.61 16.55
CA GLN A 66 3.57 -1.27 16.45
C GLN A 66 3.34 -0.88 14.99
N ALA A 67 2.24 -0.19 14.73
CA ALA A 67 1.96 0.45 13.45
C ALA A 67 1.80 1.96 13.64
N THR A 68 2.59 2.73 12.90
CA THR A 68 2.48 4.20 12.84
C THR A 68 1.63 4.58 11.64
N VAL A 69 0.51 5.27 11.88
CA VAL A 69 -0.31 5.83 10.81
C VAL A 69 0.36 7.08 10.24
N LEU A 70 0.76 7.02 8.98
CA LEU A 70 1.41 8.12 8.28
C LEU A 70 0.39 9.03 7.60
N GLY A 71 -0.71 8.47 7.09
CA GLY A 71 -1.73 9.23 6.40
C GLY A 71 -3.05 8.49 6.31
N VAL A 72 -4.14 9.25 6.27
CA VAL A 72 -5.51 8.73 6.20
C VAL A 72 -6.28 9.41 5.09
N GLY A 73 -7.12 8.66 4.41
CA GLY A 73 -7.96 9.15 3.34
C GLY A 73 -9.31 8.45 3.34
N ARG A 74 -10.36 9.19 3.00
CA ARG A 74 -11.69 8.63 2.81
C ARG A 74 -12.43 9.29 1.65
N HIS A 75 -13.25 8.52 0.97
CA HIS A 75 -14.15 9.01 -0.07
C HIS A 75 -15.53 8.39 0.09
N GLN A 76 -16.57 9.20 -0.01
CA GLN A 76 -17.95 8.74 0.11
C GLN A 76 -18.33 7.98 -1.17
N GLN A 77 -18.93 6.81 -1.01
CA GLN A 77 -19.40 6.06 -2.16
C GLN A 77 -20.80 6.50 -2.60
N SER A 78 -21.08 6.35 -3.89
CA SER A 78 -22.45 6.45 -4.40
C SER A 78 -23.26 5.23 -3.97
N TYR A 79 -24.55 5.43 -3.72
CA TYR A 79 -25.50 4.35 -3.45
C TYR A 79 -25.59 3.33 -4.61
N ALA A 80 -25.18 3.71 -5.82
CA ALA A 80 -25.14 2.82 -6.97
C ALA A 80 -23.85 1.98 -7.09
N HIS A 81 -22.83 2.24 -6.26
CA HIS A 81 -21.54 1.55 -6.35
C HIS A 81 -21.47 0.31 -5.44
N MET A 82 -22.03 0.41 -4.23
CA MET A 82 -22.18 -0.70 -3.30
C MET A 82 -23.60 -0.71 -2.74
N SER A 83 -24.24 -1.89 -2.74
CA SER A 83 -25.55 -2.11 -2.10
C SER A 83 -25.48 -3.39 -1.27
N ASP A 84 -25.87 -3.34 0.00
CA ASP A 84 -25.90 -4.50 0.92
C ASP A 84 -24.59 -5.32 0.95
N GLY A 85 -23.44 -4.64 0.83
CA GLY A 85 -22.13 -5.31 0.81
C GLY A 85 -21.81 -6.01 -0.53
N ILE A 86 -22.52 -5.67 -1.60
CA ILE A 86 -22.28 -6.19 -2.94
C ILE A 86 -21.80 -5.04 -3.81
N VAL A 87 -20.73 -5.28 -4.57
CA VAL A 87 -20.23 -4.34 -5.59
C VAL A 87 -21.21 -4.34 -6.75
N THR A 88 -21.94 -3.24 -6.93
CA THR A 88 -22.92 -3.06 -8.01
C THR A 88 -22.35 -2.33 -9.22
N ASP A 89 -21.29 -1.53 -9.02
CA ASP A 89 -20.49 -0.92 -10.08
C ASP A 89 -19.00 -0.96 -9.71
N ILE A 90 -18.26 -1.88 -10.32
CA ILE A 90 -16.82 -2.08 -10.06
C ILE A 90 -16.02 -0.82 -10.42
N SER A 91 -16.33 -0.18 -11.55
CA SER A 91 -15.57 0.99 -12.01
C SER A 91 -15.76 2.17 -11.06
N GLY A 92 -16.99 2.39 -10.61
CA GLY A 92 -17.31 3.42 -9.61
C GLY A 92 -16.66 3.16 -8.26
N VAL A 93 -16.58 1.90 -7.81
CA VAL A 93 -15.84 1.53 -6.58
C VAL A 93 -14.35 1.81 -6.74
N ILE A 94 -13.73 1.37 -7.84
CA ILE A 94 -12.29 1.61 -8.10
C ILE A 94 -11.97 3.10 -8.07
N ALA A 95 -12.77 3.93 -8.74
CA ALA A 95 -12.56 5.38 -8.73
C ALA A 95 -12.61 5.97 -7.31
N ASN A 96 -13.55 5.52 -6.48
CA ASN A 96 -13.65 5.98 -5.09
C ASN A 96 -12.49 5.49 -4.21
N CYS A 97 -12.02 4.27 -4.41
CA CYS A 97 -10.83 3.75 -3.75
C CYS A 97 -9.60 4.59 -4.11
N ASN A 98 -9.40 4.93 -5.38
CA ASN A 98 -8.32 5.79 -5.83
C ASN A 98 -8.38 7.17 -5.15
N GLU A 99 -9.57 7.77 -5.05
CA GLU A 99 -9.74 9.04 -4.33
C GLU A 99 -9.42 8.94 -2.83
N ALA A 100 -9.74 7.82 -2.18
CA ALA A 100 -9.35 7.59 -0.80
C ALA A 100 -7.83 7.41 -0.67
N LEU A 101 -7.20 6.64 -1.56
CA LEU A 101 -5.76 6.40 -1.61
C LEU A 101 -4.98 7.70 -1.80
N ILE A 102 -5.33 8.50 -2.81
CA ILE A 102 -4.68 9.78 -3.10
C ILE A 102 -4.72 10.71 -1.89
N LYS A 103 -5.83 10.73 -1.14
CA LYS A 103 -5.94 11.54 0.08
C LYS A 103 -5.02 11.02 1.19
N ALA A 104 -4.94 9.69 1.37
CA ALA A 104 -4.07 9.07 2.36
C ALA A 104 -2.58 9.30 2.04
N GLU A 105 -2.18 9.10 0.78
CA GLU A 105 -0.81 9.34 0.30
C GLU A 105 -0.41 10.82 0.45
N LYS A 106 -1.30 11.76 0.10
CA LYS A 106 -1.08 13.19 0.32
C LYS A 106 -0.92 13.52 1.81
N ALA A 107 -1.76 12.94 2.67
CA ALA A 107 -1.65 13.12 4.12
C ALA A 107 -0.34 12.53 4.68
N ALA A 108 0.16 11.44 4.07
CA ALA A 108 1.45 10.82 4.38
C ALA A 108 2.66 11.53 3.77
N GLY A 109 2.50 12.75 3.23
CA GLY A 109 3.60 13.49 2.61
C GLY A 109 4.07 12.92 1.27
N GLY A 110 3.21 12.22 0.55
CA GLY A 110 3.50 11.61 -0.76
C GLY A 110 4.06 10.19 -0.68
N ILE A 111 4.07 9.56 0.50
CA ILE A 111 4.49 8.17 0.67
C ILE A 111 3.44 7.25 0.05
N VAL A 112 3.90 6.34 -0.81
CA VAL A 112 3.10 5.26 -1.41
C VAL A 112 3.64 3.93 -0.90
N ALA A 113 2.78 3.10 -0.31
CA ALA A 113 3.18 1.79 0.18
C ALA A 113 3.17 0.75 -0.96
N PRO A 114 4.19 -0.13 -1.04
CA PRO A 114 4.30 -1.13 -2.11
C PRO A 114 3.39 -2.35 -1.90
N SER A 115 2.82 -2.52 -0.71
CA SER A 115 1.96 -3.64 -0.34
C SER A 115 0.67 -3.16 0.29
N ALA A 116 -0.41 -3.92 0.09
CA ALA A 116 -1.72 -3.54 0.60
C ALA A 116 -2.45 -4.71 1.27
N VAL A 117 -3.19 -4.40 2.32
CA VAL A 117 -4.20 -5.26 2.93
C VAL A 117 -5.56 -4.66 2.60
N ILE A 118 -6.42 -5.44 1.93
CA ILE A 118 -7.71 -4.97 1.44
C ILE A 118 -8.84 -5.70 2.15
N GLY A 119 -9.69 -4.95 2.85
CA GLY A 119 -10.98 -5.40 3.36
C GLY A 119 -12.10 -5.01 2.40
N ILE A 120 -13.02 -5.92 2.13
CA ILE A 120 -14.21 -5.66 1.30
C ILE A 120 -15.44 -6.08 2.10
N ALA A 121 -16.39 -5.17 2.27
CA ALA A 121 -17.65 -5.48 2.93
C ALA A 121 -18.47 -6.46 2.07
N GLY A 122 -19.08 -7.48 2.69
CA GLY A 122 -20.03 -8.39 2.05
C GLY A 122 -19.83 -9.86 2.42
N GLU A 123 -20.91 -10.57 2.78
CA GLU A 123 -20.85 -12.01 3.10
C GLU A 123 -20.54 -12.89 1.86
N LEU A 124 -20.83 -12.37 0.68
CA LEU A 124 -20.69 -13.05 -0.61
C LEU A 124 -19.29 -12.88 -1.21
N VAL A 125 -18.41 -12.09 -0.59
CA VAL A 125 -17.02 -11.93 -1.06
C VAL A 125 -16.29 -13.26 -0.88
N LYS A 126 -15.85 -13.85 -1.99
CA LYS A 126 -15.01 -15.05 -2.02
C LYS A 126 -13.68 -14.69 -2.69
N GLY A 127 -12.58 -14.96 -1.99
CA GLY A 127 -11.23 -14.74 -2.52
C GLY A 127 -10.71 -15.96 -3.26
N SER A 128 -9.95 -15.73 -4.34
CA SER A 128 -9.11 -16.74 -4.99
C SER A 128 -7.77 -16.08 -5.30
N SER A 129 -6.67 -16.73 -4.96
CA SER A 129 -5.31 -16.26 -5.29
C SER A 129 -4.73 -17.16 -6.37
N ILE A 130 -4.18 -16.57 -7.43
CA ILE A 130 -3.52 -17.26 -8.53
C ILE A 130 -2.19 -16.55 -8.77
N THR A 131 -1.10 -17.28 -8.66
CA THR A 131 0.23 -16.83 -9.09
C THR A 131 0.45 -17.35 -10.51
N ILE A 132 0.77 -16.45 -11.45
CA ILE A 132 1.02 -16.75 -12.87
C ILE A 132 2.52 -16.74 -13.13
#